data_AF-A0A7C5YQK7-F1
#
_entry.id   AF-A0A7C5YQK7-F1
#
_cell.length_a   1.000
_cell.length_b   1.000
_cell.length_c   1.000
_cell.angle_alpha   90.00
_cell.angle_beta   90.00
_cell.angle_gamma   90.00
#
_symmetry.space_group_name_H-M   'P 1'
#
loop_
_entity.id
_entity.type
_entity.pdbx_description
1 polymer ?
#
loop_
_entity_poly.entity_id
_entity_poly.type
_entity_poly.pdbx_seq_one_letter_code
_entity_poly.pdbx_strand_id
1 'polypeptide(L)'
;MLTVSRADVKRKLRLTSTLYDAETDALIAEMVPALRYAIEPSYLNTTDPDLLATLNLGALEIVAGEMAAAFYRDLGMWAGFRIGWLQVLPPAPRDPADPTGLKAQGYARLKPFLKRDAQLLFIYRPREEEPQP
;
A
#
# COMPACT_ATOMS: atom_id res chain seq x y z
N MET A 1 -14.86 12.15 6.74
CA MET A 1 -14.82 11.45 5.42
C MET A 1 -13.40 11.09 5.06
N LEU A 2 -13.17 9.85 4.61
CA LEU A 2 -11.84 9.38 4.19
C LEU A 2 -11.41 10.07 2.89
N THR A 3 -10.25 10.70 2.88
CA THR A 3 -9.71 11.47 1.77
C THR A 3 -8.24 11.12 1.53
N VAL A 4 -7.92 10.78 0.28
CA VAL A 4 -6.55 10.62 -0.21
C VAL A 4 -6.45 11.42 -1.50
N SER A 5 -5.41 12.24 -1.62
CA SER A 5 -5.17 13.06 -2.81
C SER A 5 -3.97 12.56 -3.60
N ARG A 6 -3.96 12.82 -4.91
CA ARG A 6 -2.80 12.57 -5.77
C ARG A 6 -1.53 13.22 -5.22
N ALA A 7 -1.65 14.47 -4.75
CA ALA A 7 -0.53 15.22 -4.19
C ALA A 7 0.06 14.53 -2.96
N ASP A 8 -0.78 13.95 -2.09
CA ASP A 8 -0.30 13.21 -0.92
C ASP A 8 0.40 11.91 -1.29
N VAL A 9 -0.12 11.16 -2.26
CA VAL A 9 0.52 9.94 -2.75
C VAL A 9 1.90 10.27 -3.34
N LYS A 10 1.97 11.28 -4.21
CA LYS A 10 3.22 11.76 -4.80
C LYS A 10 4.22 12.21 -3.74
N ARG A 11 3.77 12.97 -2.74
CA ARG A 11 4.60 13.40 -1.61
C ARG A 11 5.14 12.21 -0.81
N LYS A 12 4.30 11.22 -0.49
CA LYS A 12 4.69 10.02 0.27
C LYS A 12 5.74 9.19 -0.47
N LEU A 13 5.61 9.08 -1.80
CA LEU A 13 6.52 8.34 -2.68
C LEU A 13 7.67 9.18 -3.25
N ARG A 14 7.76 10.47 -2.89
CA ARG A 14 8.74 11.43 -3.42
C ARG A 14 8.75 11.52 -4.95
N LEU A 15 7.57 11.42 -5.57
CA LEU A 15 7.40 11.56 -7.01
C LEU A 15 7.25 13.02 -7.41
N THR A 16 8.10 13.49 -8.31
CA THR A 16 8.05 14.86 -8.86
C THR A 16 7.48 14.92 -10.28
N SER A 17 7.54 13.81 -11.02
CA SER A 17 7.01 13.69 -12.38
C SER A 17 5.48 13.66 -12.42
N THR A 18 4.88 14.02 -13.55
CA THR A 18 3.45 13.91 -13.84
C THR A 18 3.09 12.66 -14.65
N LEU A 19 4.09 11.85 -15.04
CA LEU A 19 3.92 10.66 -15.89
C LEU A 19 2.83 9.71 -15.39
N TYR A 20 2.74 9.52 -14.07
CA TYR A 20 1.85 8.55 -13.43
C TYR A 20 0.62 9.17 -12.76
N ASP A 21 0.29 10.42 -13.10
CA ASP A 21 -0.80 11.14 -12.44
C ASP A 21 -2.17 10.49 -12.68
N ALA A 22 -2.45 10.05 -13.91
CA ALA A 22 -3.71 9.41 -14.27
C ALA A 22 -3.87 8.03 -13.60
N GLU A 23 -2.79 7.25 -13.54
CA GLU A 23 -2.77 5.96 -12.83
C GLU A 23 -2.96 6.14 -11.33
N THR A 24 -2.33 7.17 -10.75
CA THR A 24 -2.50 7.51 -9.33
C THR A 24 -3.97 7.84 -9.03
N ASP A 25 -4.63 8.62 -9.89
CA ASP A 25 -6.05 8.93 -9.72
C ASP A 25 -6.94 7.70 -9.86
N ALA A 26 -6.68 6.84 -10.84
CA ALA A 26 -7.42 5.60 -11.05
C ALA A 26 -7.31 4.70 -9.81
N LEU A 27 -6.11 4.55 -9.27
CA LEU A 27 -5.85 3.77 -8.07
C LEU A 27 -6.55 4.35 -6.83
N ILE A 28 -6.53 5.67 -6.66
CA ILE A 28 -7.29 6.35 -5.59
C ILE A 28 -8.79 6.08 -5.75
N ALA A 29 -9.33 6.21 -6.96
CA ALA A 29 -10.74 6.02 -7.27
C ALA A 29 -11.19 4.57 -7.03
N GLU A 30 -10.32 3.60 -7.23
CA GLU A 30 -10.58 2.19 -6.96
C GLU A 30 -10.50 1.87 -5.46
N MET A 31 -9.40 2.25 -4.80
CA MET A 31 -9.08 1.77 -3.45
C MET A 31 -9.80 2.52 -2.34
N VAL A 32 -9.97 3.85 -2.46
CA VAL A 32 -10.57 4.66 -1.38
C VAL A 32 -12.02 4.24 -1.07
N PRO A 33 -12.89 3.96 -2.06
CA PRO A 33 -14.22 3.41 -1.78
C PRO A 33 -14.18 2.05 -1.07
N ALA A 34 -13.28 1.15 -1.47
CA ALA A 34 -13.14 -0.17 -0.85
C ALA A 34 -12.69 -0.05 0.62
N LEU A 35 -11.69 0.79 0.90
CA LEU A 35 -11.23 1.07 2.26
C LEU A 35 -12.33 1.71 3.12
N ARG A 36 -13.08 2.66 2.54
CA ARG A 36 -14.24 3.27 3.21
C ARG A 36 -15.30 2.24 3.56
N TYR A 37 -15.57 1.29 2.67
CA TYR A 37 -16.51 0.21 2.95
C TYR A 37 -16.01 -0.72 4.06
N ALA A 38 -14.71 -0.99 4.13
CA ALA A 38 -14.11 -1.88 5.12
C ALA A 38 -14.07 -1.30 6.54
N ILE A 39 -14.01 0.02 6.69
CA ILE A 39 -14.00 0.72 7.99
C ILE A 39 -15.41 0.72 8.60
N GLU A 40 -15.49 0.57 9.92
CA GLU A 40 -16.75 0.69 10.67
C GLU A 40 -17.32 2.13 10.51
N PRO A 41 -18.57 2.30 10.06
CA PRO A 41 -19.13 3.62 9.75
C PRO A 41 -19.09 4.63 10.90
N SER A 42 -19.11 4.17 12.16
CA SER A 42 -19.02 5.03 13.34
C SER A 42 -17.72 5.85 13.37
N TYR A 43 -16.60 5.29 12.89
CA TYR A 43 -15.31 6.00 12.84
C TYR A 43 -15.22 6.98 11.65
N LEU A 44 -15.97 6.75 10.57
CA LEU A 44 -15.94 7.63 9.39
C LEU A 44 -16.67 8.96 9.60
N ASN A 45 -17.61 8.97 10.54
CA ASN A 45 -18.42 10.13 10.94
C ASN A 45 -17.94 10.77 12.25
N THR A 46 -16.72 10.45 12.69
CA THR A 46 -16.12 11.06 13.89
C THR A 46 -15.96 12.58 13.74
N THR A 47 -16.09 13.30 14.85
CA THR A 47 -15.73 14.72 14.97
C THR A 47 -14.29 14.92 15.46
N ASP A 48 -13.60 13.85 15.86
CA ASP A 48 -12.21 13.88 16.28
C ASP A 48 -11.28 14.04 15.06
N PRO A 49 -10.57 15.18 14.93
CA PRO A 49 -9.68 15.44 13.81
C PRO A 49 -8.45 14.51 13.79
N ASP A 50 -7.96 14.06 14.95
CA ASP A 50 -6.76 13.23 15.05
C ASP A 50 -7.05 11.79 14.62
N LEU A 51 -8.25 11.29 14.98
CA LEU A 51 -8.74 10.03 14.45
C LEU A 51 -8.90 10.09 12.93
N LEU A 52 -9.53 11.15 12.41
CA LEU A 52 -9.71 11.30 10.96
C LEU A 52 -8.36 11.38 10.22
N ALA A 53 -7.38 12.11 10.78
CA ALA A 53 -6.02 12.19 10.25
C ALA A 53 -5.35 10.80 10.25
N THR A 54 -5.55 10.01 11.31
CA THR A 54 -5.03 8.63 11.41
C THR A 54 -5.62 7.72 10.34
N LEU A 55 -6.94 7.80 10.11
CA LEU A 55 -7.62 7.03 9.05
C LEU A 55 -7.12 7.44 7.65
N ASN A 56 -7.01 8.74 7.40
CA ASN A 56 -6.50 9.26 6.13
C ASN A 56 -5.04 8.85 5.89
N LEU A 57 -4.20 8.87 6.92
CA LEU A 57 -2.82 8.42 6.83
C LEU A 57 -2.74 6.92 6.50
N GLY A 58 -3.57 6.09 7.15
CA GLY A 58 -3.60 4.65 6.90
C GLY A 58 -4.03 4.34 5.47
N ALA A 59 -5.06 5.03 4.97
CA ALA A 59 -5.50 4.88 3.58
C ALA A 59 -4.44 5.37 2.59
N LEU A 60 -3.79 6.50 2.86
CA LEU A 60 -2.67 6.99 2.05
C LEU A 60 -1.52 5.98 1.98
N GLU A 61 -1.16 5.37 3.11
CA GLU A 61 -0.10 4.36 3.19
C GLU A 61 -0.41 3.13 2.33
N ILE A 62 -1.65 2.64 2.36
CA ILE A 62 -2.07 1.52 1.52
C ILE A 62 -2.04 1.89 0.03
N VAL A 63 -2.61 3.03 -0.37
CA VAL A 63 -2.64 3.47 -1.77
C VAL A 63 -1.22 3.73 -2.29
N ALA A 64 -0.39 4.42 -1.52
CA ALA A 64 1.00 4.67 -1.88
C ALA A 64 1.81 3.36 -1.98
N GLY A 65 1.57 2.41 -1.07
CA GLY A 65 2.22 1.10 -1.13
C GLY A 65 1.83 0.29 -2.36
N GLU A 66 0.58 0.34 -2.81
CA GLU A 66 0.15 -0.32 -4.05
C GLU A 66 0.77 0.35 -5.28
N MET A 67 0.82 1.68 -5.33
CA MET A 67 1.50 2.41 -6.39
C MET A 67 3.00 2.06 -6.45
N ALA A 68 3.66 1.95 -5.29
CA ALA A 68 5.05 1.52 -5.22
C ALA A 68 5.22 0.09 -5.73
N ALA A 69 4.32 -0.83 -5.39
CA ALA A 69 4.35 -2.19 -5.91
C ALA A 69 4.19 -2.24 -7.43
N ALA A 70 3.31 -1.41 -8.01
CA ALA A 70 3.18 -1.26 -9.46
C ALA A 70 4.50 -0.79 -10.11
N PHE A 71 5.14 0.26 -9.56
CA PHE A 71 6.43 0.73 -10.08
C PHE A 71 7.54 -0.31 -10.01
N TYR A 72 7.59 -1.08 -8.92
CA TYR A 72 8.59 -2.15 -8.80
C TYR A 72 8.42 -3.21 -9.88
N ARG A 73 7.17 -3.53 -10.28
CA ARG A 73 6.86 -4.46 -11.38
C ARG A 73 7.27 -3.85 -12.73
N ASP A 74 6.88 -2.60 -12.99
CA ASP A 74 7.10 -1.94 -14.29
C ASP A 74 8.57 -1.62 -14.57
N LEU A 75 9.32 -1.17 -13.56
CA LEU A 75 10.74 -0.82 -13.73
C LEU A 75 11.65 -2.05 -13.84
N GLY A 76 11.10 -3.27 -13.79
CA GLY A 76 11.89 -4.48 -13.79
C GLY A 76 12.91 -4.48 -12.64
N MET A 77 12.57 -3.88 -11.49
CA MET A 77 13.44 -3.93 -10.29
C MET A 77 13.68 -5.37 -9.80
N TRP A 78 12.90 -6.31 -10.33
CA TRP A 78 13.02 -7.76 -10.21
C TRP A 78 14.00 -8.41 -11.19
N ALA A 79 14.54 -7.64 -12.15
CA ALA A 79 15.46 -8.14 -13.15
C ALA A 79 16.90 -8.06 -12.62
N GLY A 80 17.49 -9.22 -12.37
CA GLY A 80 18.94 -9.36 -12.31
C GLY A 80 19.52 -9.41 -13.71
N PHE A 81 20.83 -9.20 -13.81
CA PHE A 81 21.54 -9.39 -15.08
C PHE A 81 22.82 -10.19 -14.87
N ARG A 82 23.21 -10.91 -15.92
CA ARG A 82 24.45 -11.70 -15.94
C ARG A 82 25.30 -11.31 -17.14
N ILE A 83 26.54 -10.93 -16.89
CA ILE A 83 27.55 -10.65 -17.92
C ILE A 83 28.74 -11.57 -17.65
N GLY A 84 28.85 -12.65 -18.44
CA GLY A 84 29.86 -13.67 -18.25
C GLY A 84 29.76 -14.34 -16.87
N TRP A 85 30.76 -14.07 -16.03
CA TRP A 85 30.86 -14.58 -14.65
C TRP A 85 30.24 -13.65 -13.60
N LEU A 86 29.96 -12.38 -13.94
CA LEU A 86 29.32 -11.44 -13.02
C LEU A 86 27.81 -11.63 -13.07
N GLN A 87 27.22 -12.00 -11.94
CA GLN A 87 25.76 -12.07 -11.76
C GLN A 87 25.35 -11.04 -10.71
N VAL A 88 24.53 -10.07 -11.13
CA VAL A 88 23.86 -9.14 -10.23
C VAL A 88 22.45 -9.67 -10.03
N LEU A 89 22.16 -10.12 -8.82
CA LEU A 89 20.82 -10.49 -8.44
C LEU A 89 19.98 -9.22 -8.20
N PRO A 90 18.68 -9.26 -8.51
CA PRO A 90 17.80 -8.16 -8.12
C PRO A 90 17.83 -8.03 -6.59
N PRO A 91 17.68 -6.82 -6.04
CA PRO A 91 17.45 -6.68 -4.60
C PRO A 91 16.19 -7.45 -4.26
N ALA A 92 16.30 -8.53 -3.47
CA ALA A 92 15.15 -9.34 -3.06
C ALA A 92 14.33 -8.53 -2.03
N PRO A 93 13.19 -7.93 -2.42
CA PRO A 93 12.33 -7.27 -1.45
C PRO A 93 11.74 -8.35 -0.56
N ARG A 94 11.56 -8.03 0.71
CA ARG A 94 11.00 -8.98 1.69
C ARG A 94 9.60 -9.45 1.29
N ASP A 95 8.85 -8.60 0.59
CA ASP A 95 7.53 -8.89 0.04
C ASP A 95 7.36 -8.20 -1.33
N PRO A 96 7.23 -8.94 -2.44
CA PRO A 96 6.94 -8.38 -3.76
C PRO A 96 5.64 -7.61 -3.86
N ALA A 97 4.65 -7.98 -3.06
CA ALA A 97 3.40 -7.26 -3.03
C ALA A 97 3.57 -5.93 -2.30
N ASP A 98 4.42 -5.82 -1.29
CA ASP A 98 4.64 -4.59 -0.51
C ASP A 98 6.14 -4.25 -0.37
N PRO A 99 6.80 -3.81 -1.46
CA PRO A 99 8.25 -3.60 -1.47
C PRO A 99 8.72 -2.49 -0.52
N THR A 100 7.80 -1.65 -0.05
CA THR A 100 8.10 -0.52 0.84
C THR A 100 7.63 -0.75 2.29
N GLY A 101 6.83 -1.79 2.55
CA GLY A 101 6.17 -2.00 3.84
C GLY A 101 5.01 -1.02 4.12
N LEU A 102 4.69 -0.12 3.18
CA LEU A 102 3.66 0.91 3.36
C LEU A 102 2.26 0.30 3.44
N LYS A 103 1.98 -0.76 2.67
CA LYS A 103 0.67 -1.42 2.77
C LYS A 103 0.49 -2.06 4.14
N ALA A 104 1.48 -2.81 4.61
CA ALA A 104 1.47 -3.41 5.94
C ALA A 104 1.31 -2.35 7.04
N GLN A 105 2.02 -1.23 6.94
CA GLN A 105 1.91 -0.10 7.87
C GLN A 105 0.50 0.49 7.88
N GLY A 106 -0.05 0.78 6.69
CA GLY A 106 -1.38 1.36 6.56
C GLY A 106 -2.47 0.42 7.06
N TYR A 107 -2.37 -0.88 6.75
CA TYR A 107 -3.28 -1.88 7.29
C TYR A 107 -3.18 -2.02 8.80
N ALA A 108 -1.97 -2.04 9.38
CA ALA A 108 -1.78 -2.08 10.82
C ALA A 108 -2.44 -0.88 11.51
N ARG A 109 -2.37 0.30 10.88
CA ARG A 109 -3.01 1.53 11.36
C ARG A 109 -4.53 1.48 11.27
N LEU A 110 -5.08 0.94 10.17
CA LEU A 110 -6.54 0.86 9.97
C LEU A 110 -7.19 -0.29 10.73
N LYS A 111 -6.44 -1.36 11.04
CA LYS A 111 -6.94 -2.61 11.64
C LYS A 111 -7.90 -2.41 12.82
N PRO A 112 -7.65 -1.52 13.79
CA PRO A 112 -8.56 -1.32 14.93
C PRO A 112 -9.95 -0.78 14.54
N PHE A 113 -10.08 -0.16 13.38
CA PHE A 113 -11.27 0.56 12.93
C PHE A 113 -12.06 -0.19 11.85
N LEU A 114 -11.60 -1.37 11.45
CA LEU A 114 -12.24 -2.19 10.43
C LEU A 114 -13.47 -2.91 10.99
N LYS A 115 -14.47 -3.13 10.15
CA LYS A 115 -15.57 -4.06 10.40
C LYS A 115 -15.01 -5.44 10.74
N ARG A 116 -15.71 -6.19 11.59
CA ARG A 116 -15.28 -7.54 12.01
C ARG A 116 -14.98 -8.47 10.82
N ASP A 117 -15.85 -8.48 9.81
CA ASP A 117 -15.68 -9.35 8.63
C ASP A 117 -14.48 -8.91 7.77
N ALA A 118 -14.24 -7.61 7.68
CA ALA A 118 -13.06 -7.08 6.99
C ALA A 118 -11.77 -7.50 7.72
N GLN A 119 -11.74 -7.47 9.05
CA GLN A 119 -10.59 -7.93 9.84
C GLN A 119 -10.24 -9.39 9.59
N LEU A 120 -11.24 -10.25 9.36
CA LEU A 120 -11.02 -11.68 9.09
C LEU A 120 -10.30 -11.91 7.76
N LEU A 121 -10.57 -11.08 6.74
CA LEU A 121 -9.85 -11.11 5.46
C LEU A 121 -8.37 -10.73 5.62
N PHE A 122 -8.01 -9.93 6.64
CA PHE A 122 -6.63 -9.52 6.92
C PHE A 122 -5.83 -10.55 7.74
N ILE A 123 -6.49 -11.51 8.39
CA ILE A 123 -5.81 -12.55 9.19
C ILE A 123 -5.31 -13.70 8.30
N TYR A 124 -5.66 -13.74 7.01
CA TYR A 124 -5.09 -14.69 6.06
C TYR A 124 -3.62 -14.34 5.76
N ARG A 125 -2.75 -14.70 6.69
CA ARG A 125 -1.29 -14.60 6.61
C ARG A 125 -0.82 -15.46 5.43
N PRO A 126 0.13 -14.99 4.59
CA PRO A 126 0.91 -15.94 3.79
C PRO A 126 1.52 -16.96 4.75
N ARG A 127 1.34 -18.25 4.43
CA ARG A 127 2.02 -19.33 5.14
C ARG A 127 3.51 -18.97 5.12
N GLU A 128 4.15 -18.87 6.28
CA GLU A 128 5.61 -18.82 6.32
C GLU A 128 6.08 -20.11 5.62
N GLU A 129 6.61 -19.98 4.41
CA GLU A 129 7.31 -21.10 3.79
C GLU A 129 8.50 -21.39 4.70
N GLU A 130 8.45 -22.53 5.38
CA GLU A 130 9.59 -23.05 6.14
C GLU A 130 10.82 -23.01 5.22
N PRO A 131 11.98 -22.55 5.70
CA PRO A 131 13.20 -22.60 4.91
C PRO A 131 13.43 -24.06 4.49
N GLN A 132 13.35 -24.33 3.18
CA GLN A 132 13.68 -25.64 2.66
C GLN A 132 15.15 -25.95 3.02
N PRO A 133 15.44 -27.16 3.54
CA PRO A 133 16.77 -27.56 3.99
C PRO A 133 17.80 -27.61 2.86
#